data_AF-M4E7P3-F1
#
_entry.id   AF-M4E7P3-F1
#
_cell.length_a   1.000
_cell.length_b   1.000
_cell.length_c   1.000
_cell.angle_alpha   90.00
_cell.angle_beta   90.00
_cell.angle_gamma   90.00
#
_symmetry.space_group_name_H-M   'P 1'
#
loop_
_entity.id
_entity.type
_entity.pdbx_description
1 polymer ?
#
loop_
_entity_poly.entity_id
_entity_poly.type
_entity_poly.pdbx_seq_one_letter_code
_entity_poly.pdbx_strand_id
1 'polypeptide(L)'
;MARNEENPMAGAGQSSLESLMQRPVPVPPPGSYPIEITRNSFELLSSMLNTEGKPNHREDELTVSLMEKCKQSQPLIQMIIESTTDDESVLFEALHLNDELQRVLSRED
;
A
#
# COMPACT_ATOMS: atom_id res chain seq x y z
N MET A 1 16.06 51.71 -44.83
CA MET A 1 16.17 50.54 -43.93
C MET A 1 14.77 49.92 -43.87
N ALA A 2 14.41 48.95 -44.71
CA ALA A 2 14.85 47.56 -44.83
C ALA A 2 14.34 46.63 -43.69
N ARG A 3 13.40 45.76 -44.11
CA ARG A 3 13.05 44.41 -43.64
C ARG A 3 12.06 44.22 -42.47
N ASN A 4 10.84 43.89 -42.89
CA ASN A 4 9.96 42.84 -42.39
C ASN A 4 10.74 41.58 -41.94
N GLU A 5 10.47 41.08 -40.74
CA GLU A 5 10.54 39.65 -40.46
C GLU A 5 9.43 39.27 -39.47
N GLU A 6 8.47 38.55 -40.03
CA GLU A 6 7.38 37.89 -39.35
C GLU A 6 7.97 36.81 -38.42
N ASN A 7 7.56 36.79 -37.16
CA ASN A 7 7.67 35.57 -36.38
C ASN A 7 6.25 35.06 -36.06
N PRO A 8 5.73 34.12 -36.88
CA PRO A 8 4.52 33.42 -36.54
C PRO A 8 4.86 32.32 -35.53
N MET A 9 4.11 32.30 -34.43
CA MET A 9 3.51 31.08 -33.88
C MET A 9 4.44 29.88 -33.60
N ALA A 10 4.69 29.60 -32.32
CA ALA A 10 4.73 28.22 -31.78
C ALA A 10 4.75 28.19 -30.25
N GLY A 11 3.82 28.90 -29.61
CA GLY A 11 3.38 28.52 -28.26
C GLY A 11 2.43 27.34 -28.38
N ALA A 12 2.93 26.11 -28.48
CA ALA A 12 2.20 24.86 -28.24
C ALA A 12 3.12 23.67 -28.56
N GLY A 13 3.96 23.33 -27.60
CA GLY A 13 4.79 22.13 -27.65
C GLY A 13 4.94 21.53 -26.27
N GLN A 14 3.91 21.62 -25.42
CA GLN A 14 3.81 20.69 -24.31
C GLN A 14 3.61 19.32 -24.93
N SER A 15 4.71 18.59 -25.09
CA SER A 15 4.70 17.21 -25.58
C SER A 15 3.62 16.45 -24.82
N SER A 16 2.72 15.78 -25.53
CA SER A 16 1.65 15.00 -24.90
C SER A 16 2.19 13.99 -23.87
N LEU A 17 3.47 13.64 -23.99
CA LEU A 17 4.23 12.80 -23.06
C LEU A 17 4.56 13.53 -21.75
N GLU A 18 4.95 14.80 -21.82
CA GLU A 18 5.16 15.68 -20.66
C GLU A 18 3.83 15.92 -19.92
N SER A 19 2.75 16.15 -20.66
CA SER A 19 1.41 16.28 -20.07
C SER A 19 0.94 14.99 -19.36
N LEU A 20 1.36 13.81 -19.85
CA LEU A 20 1.10 12.53 -19.18
C LEU A 20 1.93 12.35 -17.90
N MET A 21 3.19 12.80 -17.89
CA MET A 21 4.10 12.70 -16.75
C MET A 21 3.80 13.74 -15.65
N GLN A 22 3.12 14.82 -15.99
CA GLN A 22 2.67 15.88 -15.08
C GLN A 22 1.28 15.60 -14.47
N ARG A 23 0.69 14.44 -14.75
CA ARG A 23 -0.52 14.00 -14.05
C ARG A 23 -0.14 13.75 -12.59
N PRO A 24 -0.86 14.32 -11.61
CA PRO A 24 -0.66 13.98 -10.21
C PRO A 24 -0.82 12.47 -10.07
N VAL A 25 0.28 11.78 -9.74
CA VAL A 25 0.18 10.42 -9.21
C VAL A 25 -0.63 10.55 -7.91
N PRO A 26 -1.72 9.78 -7.74
CA PRO A 26 -2.40 9.72 -6.47
C PRO A 26 -1.36 9.32 -5.42
N VAL A 27 -0.96 10.28 -4.60
CA VAL A 27 -0.16 10.06 -3.40
C VAL A 27 -1.18 9.54 -2.38
N PRO A 28 -1.09 8.28 -1.94
CA PRO A 28 -1.98 7.77 -0.91
C PRO A 28 -1.98 8.70 0.31
N PRO A 29 -3.09 8.80 1.06
CA PRO A 29 -3.13 9.61 2.27
C PRO A 29 -1.99 9.21 3.21
N PRO A 30 -1.26 10.17 3.80
CA PRO A 30 -0.23 9.88 4.80
C PRO A 30 -0.87 9.13 5.97
N GLY A 31 -0.67 7.80 6.02
CA GLY A 31 -1.26 6.91 7.02
C GLY A 31 -1.88 5.63 6.45
N SER A 32 -2.28 5.60 5.18
CA SER A 32 -2.92 4.42 4.56
C SER A 32 -1.93 3.37 4.05
N TYR A 33 -0.71 3.79 3.66
CA TYR A 33 0.32 2.91 3.11
C TYR A 33 0.64 1.69 3.99
N PRO A 34 0.85 1.82 5.31
CA PRO A 34 1.21 0.67 6.11
C PRO A 34 0.01 -0.26 6.32
N ILE A 35 -1.23 0.25 6.30
CA ILE A 35 -2.44 -0.60 6.31
C ILE A 35 -2.51 -1.42 5.04
N GLU A 36 -2.34 -0.81 3.86
CA GLU A 36 -2.41 -1.52 2.58
C GLU A 36 -1.30 -2.57 2.42
N ILE A 37 -0.05 -2.23 2.80
CA ILE A 37 1.07 -3.17 2.77
C ILE A 37 0.83 -4.36 3.70
N THR A 38 0.32 -4.08 4.90
CA THR A 38 0.01 -5.11 5.89
C THR A 38 -1.14 -5.99 5.43
N ARG A 39 -2.21 -5.39 4.89
CA ARG A 39 -3.36 -6.10 4.33
C ARG A 39 -2.94 -7.03 3.20
N ASN A 40 -2.12 -6.56 2.27
CA ASN A 40 -1.64 -7.40 1.17
C ASN A 40 -0.85 -8.62 1.68
N SER A 41 0.02 -8.39 2.66
CA SER A 41 0.80 -9.44 3.31
C SER A 41 -0.09 -10.42 4.07
N PHE A 42 -1.10 -9.91 4.77
CA PHE A 42 -2.06 -10.69 5.55
C PHE A 42 -3.01 -11.51 4.68
N GLU A 43 -3.57 -10.94 3.62
CA GLU A 43 -4.44 -11.62 2.67
C GLU A 43 -3.71 -12.81 2.03
N LEU A 44 -2.44 -12.62 1.67
CA LEU A 44 -1.60 -13.68 1.15
C LEU A 44 -1.34 -14.77 2.20
N LEU A 45 -1.04 -14.40 3.45
CA LEU A 45 -0.87 -15.33 4.57
C LEU A 45 -2.15 -16.14 4.82
N SER A 46 -3.30 -15.47 4.87
CA SER A 46 -4.61 -16.09 5.08
C SER A 46 -4.95 -17.06 3.95
N SER A 47 -4.69 -16.67 2.69
CA SER A 47 -4.89 -17.55 1.55
C SER A 47 -3.97 -18.79 1.59
N MET A 48 -2.74 -18.65 2.10
CA MET A 48 -1.81 -19.78 2.26
C MET A 48 -2.26 -20.71 3.41
N LEU A 49 -2.65 -20.15 4.56
CA LEU A 49 -3.17 -20.92 5.70
C LEU A 49 -4.51 -21.61 5.41
N ASN A 50 -5.34 -21.02 4.55
CA ASN A 50 -6.64 -21.57 4.15
C ASN A 50 -6.53 -22.51 2.92
N THR A 51 -5.34 -22.68 2.34
CA THR A 51 -5.12 -23.70 1.31
C THR A 51 -5.06 -25.07 2.02
N GLU A 52 -6.15 -25.82 2.00
CA GLU A 52 -6.28 -27.14 2.64
C GLU A 52 -5.51 -28.26 1.90
N GLY A 53 -4.35 -27.94 1.32
CA GLY A 53 -3.72 -28.73 0.27
C GLY A 53 -2.22 -28.94 0.43
N LYS A 54 -1.84 -29.78 1.41
CA LYS A 54 -0.49 -30.32 1.68
C LYS A 54 0.57 -29.29 2.07
N PRO A 55 1.21 -29.43 3.24
CA PRO A 55 2.36 -28.60 3.60
C PRO A 55 3.52 -28.91 2.64
N ASN A 56 3.75 -28.05 1.64
CA ASN A 56 5.06 -28.00 1.03
C ASN A 56 5.97 -27.25 1.99
N HIS A 57 7.13 -27.83 2.31
CA HIS A 57 8.17 -27.23 3.15
C HIS A 57 8.51 -25.76 2.76
N ARG A 58 8.37 -25.40 1.48
CA ARG A 58 8.56 -24.04 0.96
C ARG A 58 7.45 -23.06 1.38
N GLU A 59 6.21 -23.54 1.50
CA GLU A 59 5.08 -22.72 1.95
C GLU A 59 5.19 -22.44 3.46
N ASP A 60 5.76 -23.36 4.23
CA ASP A 60 6.03 -23.20 5.66
C ASP A 60 7.00 -22.03 5.94
N GLU A 61 8.18 -22.00 5.28
CA GLU A 61 9.16 -20.92 5.46
C GLU A 61 8.61 -19.54 5.03
N LEU A 62 7.81 -19.53 3.96
CA LEU A 62 7.13 -18.33 3.49
C LEU A 62 6.02 -17.90 4.45
N THR A 63 5.25 -18.83 5.01
CA THR A 63 4.21 -18.57 6.01
C THR A 63 4.83 -17.97 7.27
N VAL A 64 5.92 -18.55 7.78
CA VAL A 64 6.69 -18.03 8.91
C VAL A 64 7.22 -16.62 8.62
N SER A 65 7.85 -16.40 7.46
CA SER A 65 8.34 -15.07 7.06
C SER A 65 7.23 -14.03 7.00
N LEU A 66 6.06 -14.42 6.49
CA LEU A 66 4.93 -13.52 6.28
C LEU A 66 4.21 -13.24 7.62
N MET A 67 4.18 -14.20 8.55
CA MET A 67 3.82 -14.00 9.96
C MET A 67 4.76 -13.04 10.68
N GLU A 68 6.08 -13.19 10.50
CA GLU A 68 7.04 -12.25 11.09
C GLU A 68 6.83 -10.83 10.56
N LYS A 69 6.46 -10.67 9.28
CA LYS A 69 6.09 -9.37 8.71
C LYS A 69 4.77 -8.85 9.28
N CYS A 70 3.79 -9.72 9.50
CA CYS A 70 2.55 -9.38 10.21
C CYS A 70 2.85 -8.88 11.64
N LYS A 71 3.72 -9.57 12.38
CA LYS A 71 4.15 -9.21 13.73
C LYS A 71 4.93 -7.90 13.77
N GLN A 72 5.82 -7.66 12.79
CA GLN A 72 6.51 -6.37 12.64
C GLN A 72 5.57 -5.24 12.22
N SER A 73 4.51 -5.54 11.47
CA SER A 73 3.53 -4.55 11.06
C SER A 73 2.54 -4.18 12.16
N GLN A 74 2.36 -5.04 13.17
CA GLN A 74 1.46 -4.83 14.29
C GLN A 74 1.68 -3.50 15.05
N PRO A 75 2.91 -3.12 15.46
CA PRO A 75 3.17 -1.81 16.06
C PRO A 75 3.00 -0.64 15.06
N LEU A 76 3.22 -0.88 13.76
CA LEU A 76 2.97 0.10 12.71
C LEU A 76 1.47 0.40 12.58
N ILE A 77 0.62 -0.63 12.57
CA ILE A 77 -0.84 -0.49 12.58
C ILE A 77 -1.32 0.20 13.86
N GLN A 78 -0.77 -0.14 15.03
CA GLN A 78 -1.08 0.56 16.28
C GLN A 78 -0.73 2.05 16.21
N MET A 79 0.46 2.39 15.72
CA MET A 79 0.87 3.78 15.54
C MET A 79 -0.08 4.52 14.58
N ILE A 80 -0.55 3.87 13.52
CA ILE A 80 -1.57 4.44 12.63
C ILE A 80 -2.88 4.66 13.38
N ILE A 81 -3.37 3.69 14.15
CA ILE A 81 -4.59 3.83 14.97
C ILE A 81 -4.46 5.03 15.93
N GLU A 82 -3.31 5.17 16.59
CA GLU A 82 -3.04 6.28 17.51
C GLU A 82 -2.89 7.63 16.81
N SER A 83 -2.34 7.64 15.59
CA SER A 83 -2.13 8.85 14.80
C SER A 83 -3.34 9.25 13.95
N THR A 84 -4.23 8.29 13.67
CA THR A 84 -5.43 8.48 12.85
C THR A 84 -6.57 8.95 13.75
N THR A 85 -6.81 10.26 13.76
CA THR A 85 -7.87 10.87 14.57
C THR A 85 -8.98 11.52 13.74
N ASP A 86 -8.73 11.84 12.47
CA ASP A 86 -9.66 12.57 11.58
C ASP A 86 -10.44 11.63 10.64
N ASP A 87 -9.85 10.49 10.28
CA ASP A 87 -10.44 9.52 9.36
C ASP A 87 -10.93 8.27 10.11
N GLU A 88 -12.18 8.30 10.58
CA GLU A 88 -12.83 7.15 11.25
C GLU A 88 -12.83 5.89 10.38
N SER A 89 -12.91 6.04 9.06
CA SER A 89 -12.84 4.92 8.10
C SER A 89 -11.49 4.21 8.15
N VAL A 90 -10.40 4.98 8.12
CA VAL A 90 -9.02 4.48 8.21
C VAL A 90 -8.76 3.88 9.58
N LEU A 91 -9.29 4.49 10.64
CA LEU A 91 -9.20 3.99 12.00
C LEU A 91 -9.90 2.62 12.14
N PHE A 92 -11.12 2.50 11.60
CA PHE A 92 -11.88 1.24 11.63
C PHE A 92 -11.19 0.15 10.83
N GLU A 93 -10.64 0.51 9.68
CA GLU A 93 -9.88 -0.39 8.82
C GLU A 93 -8.60 -0.88 9.49
N ALA A 94 -7.87 0.02 10.16
CA ALA A 94 -6.65 -0.29 10.90
C ALA A 94 -6.94 -1.18 12.12
N LEU A 95 -8.00 -0.88 12.89
CA LEU A 95 -8.45 -1.70 14.02
C LEU A 95 -8.82 -3.11 13.57
N HIS A 96 -9.66 -3.23 12.55
CA HIS A 96 -10.07 -4.52 12.00
C HIS A 96 -8.85 -5.34 11.53
N LEU A 97 -7.91 -4.71 10.82
CA LEU A 97 -6.70 -5.37 10.38
C LEU A 97 -5.81 -5.79 11.57
N ASN A 98 -5.76 -5.01 12.65
CA ASN A 98 -5.02 -5.37 13.86
C ASN A 98 -5.60 -6.60 14.55
N ASP A 99 -6.93 -6.69 14.69
CA ASP A 99 -7.62 -7.85 15.25
C ASP A 99 -7.37 -9.12 14.43
N GLU A 100 -7.47 -9.01 13.10
CA GLU A 100 -7.22 -10.12 12.19
C GLU A 100 -5.75 -10.60 12.27
N LEU A 101 -4.80 -9.67 12.28
CA LEU A 101 -3.38 -9.99 12.51
C LEU A 101 -3.16 -10.70 13.84
N GLN A 102 -3.74 -10.19 14.94
CA GLN A 102 -3.64 -10.81 16.27
C GLN A 102 -4.20 -12.23 16.26
N ARG A 103 -5.37 -12.42 15.67
CA ARG A 103 -6.06 -13.71 15.60
C ARG A 103 -5.24 -14.76 14.86
N VAL A 104 -4.55 -14.38 13.78
CA VAL A 104 -3.70 -15.31 13.02
C VAL A 104 -2.37 -15.55 13.75
N LEU A 105 -1.76 -14.53 14.35
CA LEU A 105 -0.55 -14.70 15.16
C LEU A 105 -0.80 -15.54 16.43
N SER A 106 -2.00 -15.48 17.02
CA SER A 106 -2.40 -16.28 18.18
C SER A 106 -2.68 -17.75 17.87
N ARG A 107 -2.81 -18.15 16.60
CA ARG A 107 -2.98 -19.57 16.24
C ARG A 107 -1.68 -20.38 16.31
N GLU A 108 -0.55 -19.69 16.37
CA GLU A 108 0.79 -20.27 16.16
C GLU A 108 1.68 -20.17 17.42
N ASP A 109 1.12 -19.70 18.55
CA ASP A 109 1.76 -19.71 19.89
C ASP A 109 1.39 -20.98 20.68
#